data_AF-A0A3B9A4C3-F1
#
_entry.id   AF-A0A3B9A4C3-F1
#
_cell.length_a   1.000
_cell.length_b   1.000
_cell.length_c   1.000
_cell.angle_alpha   90.00
_cell.angle_beta   90.00
_cell.angle_gamma   90.00
#
_symmetry.space_group_name_H-M   'P 1'
#
loop_
_entity.id
_entity.type
_entity.pdbx_description
1 polymer ?
#
loop_
_entity_poly.entity_id
_entity_poly.type
_entity_poly.pdbx_seq_one_letter_code
_entity_poly.pdbx_strand_id
1 'polypeptide(L)'
;MITAAQFWEWVIKSLIIILVLTGGFAYVTLYERKVLARIQARVGPNRAGPFGLLQPVADGIKLIFKEELTPAGADKLLFTLAPVITVIPALVVTAVIPWGESITLFGKTYTLYLTDVNVAILYIMAVTSISVYGIALAGWSSNNKYATLGGLRATAQMISYELALGLSFVGPILLTGSMSMLEIVRAQQGLWFVFLQPAGFVLFLAASLAEVNRAPFDMPEAEQELTAGYHAEYSGMKFALFFMAEYIKMIAVSMIGATLFLGGYLSPLAMLSNLPVIGWVFASGPHWLFLKVALWLFFMIWVRATLPRIRYDRLMQLGWKIMFPLGLVNVIVTAAVVVFAGG
;
A
#
# COMPACT_ATOMS: atom_id res chain seq x y z
N MET A 1 29.30 10.44 11.74
CA MET A 1 29.95 9.65 10.68
C MET A 1 29.30 8.28 10.66
N ILE A 2 28.78 7.84 9.50
CA ILE A 2 28.20 6.50 9.35
C ILE A 2 29.35 5.50 9.41
N THR A 3 29.31 4.57 10.36
CA THR A 3 30.32 3.51 10.43
C THR A 3 30.09 2.49 9.31
N ALA A 4 31.16 1.85 8.83
CA ALA A 4 31.03 0.80 7.80
C ALA A 4 30.05 -0.32 8.22
N ALA A 5 29.99 -0.63 9.52
CA ALA A 5 29.04 -1.60 10.08
C ALA A 5 27.57 -1.13 9.94
N GLN A 6 27.28 0.14 10.22
CA GLN A 6 25.94 0.71 10.03
C GLN A 6 25.53 0.75 8.56
N PHE A 7 26.47 1.08 7.66
CA PHE A 7 26.20 1.06 6.23
C PHE A 7 25.78 -0.35 5.75
N TRP A 8 26.55 -1.38 6.12
CA TRP A 8 26.20 -2.76 5.77
C TRP A 8 24.89 -3.22 6.41
N GLU A 9 24.60 -2.82 7.64
CA GLU A 9 23.33 -3.10 8.29
C GLU A 9 22.15 -2.53 7.49
N TRP A 10 22.23 -1.27 7.04
CA TRP A 10 21.18 -0.65 6.23
C TRP A 10 21.03 -1.32 4.86
N VAL A 11 22.13 -1.70 4.22
CA VAL A 11 22.10 -2.42 2.93
C VAL A 11 21.41 -3.78 3.09
N ILE A 12 21.78 -4.55 4.11
CA ILE A 12 21.20 -5.87 4.36
C ILE A 12 19.71 -5.74 4.71
N LYS A 13 19.33 -4.81 5.58
CA LYS A 13 17.92 -4.55 5.91
C LYS A 13 17.10 -4.14 4.68
N SER A 14 17.65 -3.25 3.85
CA SER A 14 17.00 -2.83 2.61
C SER A 14 16.79 -3.99 1.64
N LEU A 15 17.82 -4.84 1.47
CA LEU A 15 17.74 -6.03 0.63
C LEU A 15 16.64 -7.00 1.13
N ILE A 16 16.59 -7.23 2.45
CA ILE A 16 15.57 -8.08 3.06
C ILE A 16 14.17 -7.52 2.80
N ILE A 17 13.96 -6.21 3.01
CA ILE A 17 12.65 -5.58 2.76
C ILE A 17 12.24 -5.73 1.30
N ILE A 18 13.15 -5.46 0.36
CA ILE A 18 12.87 -5.61 -1.08
C ILE A 18 12.50 -7.05 -1.41
N LEU A 19 13.24 -8.04 -0.90
CA LEU A 19 12.95 -9.46 -1.13
C LEU A 19 11.62 -9.87 -0.49
N VAL A 20 11.31 -9.40 0.71
CA VAL A 20 10.05 -9.68 1.41
C VAL A 20 8.86 -9.07 0.66
N LEU A 21 8.97 -7.85 0.14
CA LEU A 21 7.90 -7.22 -0.65
C LEU A 21 7.75 -7.89 -2.02
N THR A 22 8.86 -8.25 -2.66
CA THR A 22 8.86 -8.95 -3.95
C THR A 22 8.30 -10.37 -3.81
N GLY A 23 8.63 -11.09 -2.73
CA GLY A 23 7.96 -12.35 -2.42
C GLY A 23 6.49 -12.13 -2.01
N GLY A 24 6.25 -11.08 -1.23
CA GLY A 24 4.96 -10.70 -0.69
C GLY A 24 3.92 -10.48 -1.77
N PHE A 25 4.21 -9.67 -2.80
CA PHE A 25 3.25 -9.44 -3.89
C PHE A 25 2.87 -10.75 -4.59
N ALA A 26 3.86 -11.62 -4.86
CA ALA A 26 3.63 -12.90 -5.53
C ALA A 26 2.66 -13.78 -4.73
N TYR A 27 2.83 -13.87 -3.41
CA TYR A 27 1.91 -14.63 -2.55
C TYR A 27 0.59 -13.92 -2.27
N VAL A 28 0.54 -12.58 -2.29
CA VAL A 28 -0.72 -11.84 -2.20
C VAL A 28 -1.60 -12.12 -3.42
N THR A 29 -1.03 -12.27 -4.62
CA THR A 29 -1.83 -12.69 -5.80
C THR A 29 -2.45 -14.08 -5.61
N LEU A 30 -1.71 -15.03 -5.03
CA LEU A 30 -2.23 -16.36 -4.70
C LEU A 30 -3.31 -16.29 -3.61
N TYR A 31 -3.06 -15.50 -2.57
CA TYR A 31 -4.00 -15.27 -1.48
C TYR A 31 -5.32 -14.72 -2.01
N GLU A 32 -5.25 -13.69 -2.86
CA GLU A 32 -6.42 -13.11 -3.50
C GLU A 32 -7.20 -14.13 -4.34
N ARG A 33 -6.51 -14.91 -5.20
CA ARG A 33 -7.17 -15.95 -6.01
C ARG A 33 -7.94 -16.94 -5.14
N LYS A 34 -7.40 -17.31 -3.97
CA LYS A 34 -8.05 -18.24 -3.03
C LYS A 34 -9.23 -17.60 -2.30
N VAL A 35 -9.08 -16.36 -1.82
CA VAL A 35 -10.16 -15.65 -1.11
C VAL A 35 -11.34 -15.40 -2.04
N LEU A 36 -11.09 -14.89 -3.25
CA LEU A 36 -12.15 -14.67 -4.25
C LEU A 36 -12.86 -15.98 -4.62
N ALA A 37 -12.11 -17.07 -4.80
CA ALA A 37 -12.70 -18.37 -5.09
C ALA A 37 -13.64 -18.84 -3.97
N ARG A 38 -13.23 -18.69 -2.70
CA ARG A 38 -14.06 -19.05 -1.54
C ARG A 38 -15.33 -18.21 -1.44
N ILE A 39 -15.24 -16.89 -1.66
CA ILE A 39 -16.41 -16.00 -1.66
C ILE A 39 -17.40 -16.40 -2.77
N GLN A 40 -16.89 -16.84 -3.92
CA GLN A 40 -17.68 -17.28 -5.07
C GLN A 40 -18.09 -18.77 -5.01
N ALA A 41 -17.92 -19.43 -3.85
CA ALA A 41 -18.21 -20.86 -3.65
C ALA A 41 -17.54 -21.80 -4.69
N ARG A 42 -16.34 -21.44 -5.17
CA ARG A 42 -15.52 -22.28 -6.07
C ARG A 42 -14.16 -22.58 -5.47
N VAL A 43 -13.51 -23.61 -6.01
CA VAL A 43 -12.19 -24.03 -5.54
C VAL A 43 -11.09 -23.19 -6.19
N GLY A 44 -10.21 -22.60 -5.37
CA GLY A 44 -9.05 -21.84 -5.83
C GLY A 44 -7.93 -22.70 -6.43
N PRO A 45 -6.76 -22.11 -6.73
CA PRO A 45 -5.61 -22.85 -7.25
C PRO A 45 -5.14 -23.97 -6.30
N ASN A 46 -5.21 -25.22 -6.78
CA ASN A 46 -4.88 -26.44 -6.02
C ASN A 46 -3.91 -27.38 -6.77
N ARG A 47 -3.37 -26.98 -7.92
CA ARG A 47 -2.60 -27.88 -8.81
C ARG A 47 -1.08 -27.67 -8.74
N ALA A 48 -0.61 -26.43 -8.84
CA ALA A 48 0.82 -26.12 -8.87
C ALA A 48 1.43 -26.19 -7.45
N GLY A 49 1.81 -27.41 -7.03
CA GLY A 49 2.36 -27.70 -5.70
C GLY A 49 1.30 -27.82 -4.61
N PRO A 50 1.71 -28.16 -3.37
CA PRO A 50 0.80 -28.27 -2.23
C PRO A 50 0.09 -26.92 -2.01
N PHE A 51 -1.24 -26.94 -1.95
CA PHE A 51 -2.09 -25.75 -1.87
C PHE A 51 -1.84 -24.70 -2.97
N GLY A 52 -1.25 -25.05 -4.13
CA GLY A 52 -1.00 -24.09 -5.20
C GLY A 52 0.15 -23.10 -4.93
N LEU A 53 1.03 -23.36 -3.95
CA LEU A 53 2.12 -22.45 -3.56
C LEU A 53 3.13 -22.18 -4.68
N LEU A 54 3.28 -23.08 -5.66
CA LEU A 54 4.20 -22.91 -6.79
C LEU A 54 3.57 -22.12 -7.95
N GLN A 55 2.28 -21.75 -7.86
CA GLN A 55 1.61 -21.00 -8.92
C GLN A 55 2.27 -19.64 -9.23
N PRO A 56 2.63 -18.80 -8.23
CA PRO A 56 3.29 -17.52 -8.53
C PRO A 56 4.67 -17.70 -9.17
N VAL A 57 5.38 -18.80 -8.84
CA VAL A 57 6.67 -19.14 -9.46
C VAL A 57 6.47 -19.49 -10.94
N ALA A 58 5.46 -20.31 -11.26
CA ALA A 58 5.10 -20.63 -12.64
C ALA A 58 4.68 -19.39 -13.45
N ASP A 59 3.88 -18.50 -12.83
CA ASP A 59 3.45 -17.25 -13.45
C ASP A 59 4.67 -16.33 -13.72
N GLY A 60 5.62 -16.26 -12.78
CA GLY A 60 6.88 -15.50 -12.95
C GLY A 60 7.76 -16.04 -14.07
N ILE A 61 8.00 -17.37 -14.11
CA ILE A 61 8.75 -18.01 -15.20
C ILE A 61 8.08 -17.72 -16.55
N LYS A 62 6.76 -17.86 -16.64
CA LYS A 62 6.00 -17.53 -17.86
C LYS A 62 6.27 -16.10 -18.30
N LEU A 63 6.22 -15.12 -17.40
CA LEU A 63 6.37 -13.70 -17.74
C LEU A 63 7.78 -13.34 -18.19
N ILE A 64 8.82 -14.03 -17.69
CA ILE A 64 10.21 -13.84 -18.11
C ILE A 64 10.45 -14.36 -19.54
N PHE A 65 9.90 -15.53 -19.88
CA PHE A 65 10.05 -16.11 -21.22
C PHE A 65 8.99 -15.62 -22.22
N LYS A 66 8.02 -14.83 -21.76
CA LYS A 66 7.00 -14.26 -22.64
C LYS A 66 7.63 -13.16 -23.49
N GLU A 67 7.38 -13.24 -24.79
CA GLU A 67 7.87 -12.26 -25.77
C GLU A 67 7.57 -10.82 -25.34
N GLU A 68 8.62 -10.01 -25.27
CA GLU A 68 8.54 -8.60 -24.95
C GLU A 68 8.33 -7.79 -26.22
N LEU A 69 7.14 -7.23 -26.38
CA LEU A 69 6.78 -6.41 -27.52
C LEU A 69 6.94 -4.93 -27.14
N THR A 70 7.54 -4.15 -28.04
CA THR A 70 7.56 -2.69 -27.96
C THR A 70 6.96 -2.14 -29.25
N PRO A 71 5.85 -1.38 -29.19
CA PRO A 71 5.20 -0.86 -30.40
C PRO A 71 6.15 0.02 -31.22
N ALA A 72 6.06 -0.05 -32.55
CA ALA A 72 6.97 0.70 -33.44
C ALA A 72 6.84 2.23 -33.29
N GLY A 73 5.63 2.71 -32.98
CA GLY A 73 5.35 4.13 -32.75
C GLY A 73 5.61 4.60 -31.31
N ALA A 74 5.95 3.71 -30.38
CA ALA A 74 6.15 4.07 -28.98
C ALA A 74 7.47 4.81 -28.73
N ASP A 75 7.47 5.71 -27.75
CA ASP A 75 8.73 6.27 -27.23
C ASP A 75 9.45 5.19 -26.43
N LYS A 76 10.51 4.62 -26.99
CA LYS A 76 11.21 3.46 -26.42
C LYS A 76 11.79 3.71 -25.02
N LEU A 77 12.25 4.93 -24.76
CA LEU A 77 12.88 5.29 -23.49
C LEU A 77 11.82 5.40 -22.40
N LEU A 78 10.78 6.21 -22.64
CA LEU A 78 9.69 6.38 -21.68
C LEU A 78 8.89 5.09 -21.49
N PHE A 79 8.67 4.33 -22.56
CA PHE A 79 7.95 3.06 -22.49
C PHE A 79 8.67 2.05 -21.60
N THR A 80 10.01 2.03 -21.62
CA THR A 80 10.81 1.14 -20.78
C THR A 80 11.00 1.64 -19.35
N LEU A 81 11.09 2.96 -19.14
CA LEU A 81 11.27 3.54 -17.81
C LEU A 81 9.96 3.65 -17.01
N ALA A 82 8.81 3.80 -17.66
CA ALA A 82 7.54 4.00 -16.98
C ALA A 82 7.21 2.90 -15.93
N PRO A 83 7.34 1.59 -16.23
CA PRO A 83 7.14 0.55 -15.22
C PRO A 83 8.12 0.67 -14.04
N VAL A 84 9.39 1.03 -14.31
CA VAL A 84 10.41 1.20 -13.27
C VAL A 84 10.05 2.36 -12.32
N ILE A 85 9.57 3.47 -12.89
CA ILE A 85 9.12 4.65 -12.12
C ILE A 85 7.90 4.31 -11.26
N THR A 86 7.04 3.36 -11.66
CA THR A 86 5.92 2.93 -10.81
C THR A 86 6.35 2.01 -9.66
N VAL A 87 7.32 1.13 -9.87
CA VAL A 87 7.75 0.12 -8.90
C VAL A 87 8.62 0.72 -7.78
N ILE A 88 9.57 1.59 -8.13
CA ILE A 88 10.54 2.12 -7.15
C ILE A 88 9.84 2.81 -5.97
N PRO A 89 8.88 3.72 -6.17
CA PRO A 89 8.10 4.32 -5.08
C PRO A 89 7.41 3.30 -4.19
N ALA A 90 6.80 2.27 -4.77
CA ALA A 90 6.07 1.25 -4.01
C ALA A 90 7.00 0.49 -3.04
N LEU A 91 8.25 0.23 -3.44
CA LEU A 91 9.26 -0.37 -2.57
C LEU A 91 9.77 0.63 -1.51
N VAL A 92 10.10 1.84 -1.94
CA VAL A 92 10.78 2.85 -1.13
C VAL A 92 9.90 3.40 -0.01
N VAL A 93 8.58 3.53 -0.21
CA VAL A 93 7.61 3.99 0.82
C VAL A 93 7.68 3.15 2.09
N THR A 94 7.95 1.85 1.98
CA THR A 94 7.98 0.94 3.15
C THR A 94 9.20 1.13 4.06
N ALA A 95 10.21 1.90 3.63
CA ALA A 95 11.44 2.15 4.38
C ALA A 95 11.18 2.83 5.73
N VAL A 96 10.19 3.71 5.81
CA VAL A 96 9.88 4.49 7.01
C VAL A 96 8.88 3.81 7.94
N ILE A 97 8.39 2.62 7.58
CA ILE A 97 7.37 1.91 8.36
C ILE A 97 8.05 1.08 9.46
N PRO A 98 7.68 1.26 10.74
CA PRO A 98 8.24 0.48 11.82
C PRO A 98 7.65 -0.93 11.87
N TRP A 99 8.50 -1.96 11.78
CA TRP A 99 8.06 -3.35 11.84
C TRP A 99 7.95 -3.89 13.28
N GLY A 100 8.66 -3.27 14.22
CA GLY A 100 8.63 -3.67 15.62
C GLY A 100 9.61 -2.88 16.47
N GLU A 101 9.72 -3.28 17.74
CA GLU A 101 10.68 -2.72 18.68
C GLU A 101 12.11 -3.20 18.37
N SER A 102 13.10 -2.63 19.05
CA SER A 102 14.49 -3.09 18.94
C SER A 102 14.65 -4.47 19.55
N ILE A 103 15.24 -5.42 18.81
CA ILE A 103 15.58 -6.76 19.29
C ILE A 103 17.06 -6.78 19.66
N THR A 104 17.37 -7.26 20.86
CA THR A 104 18.74 -7.61 21.25
C THR A 104 19.11 -8.99 20.71
N LEU A 105 19.98 -9.05 19.71
CA LEU A 105 20.55 -10.30 19.19
C LEU A 105 22.07 -10.27 19.41
N PHE A 106 22.64 -11.35 19.95
CA PHE A 106 24.09 -11.50 20.13
C PHE A 106 24.77 -10.33 20.87
N GLY A 107 24.08 -9.75 21.87
CA GLY A 107 24.59 -8.61 22.64
C GLY A 107 24.53 -7.25 21.94
N LYS A 108 23.92 -7.16 20.75
CA LYS A 108 23.67 -5.91 20.02
C LYS A 108 22.18 -5.65 19.84
N THR A 109 21.76 -4.41 20.06
CA THR A 109 20.39 -3.93 19.81
C THR A 109 20.22 -3.63 18.31
N TYR A 110 19.41 -4.42 17.63
CA TYR A 110 19.00 -4.17 16.26
C TYR A 110 17.62 -3.54 16.23
N THR A 111 17.50 -2.37 15.62
CA THR A 111 16.20 -1.74 15.38
C THR A 111 15.46 -2.48 14.27
N LEU A 112 14.17 -2.75 14.44
CA LEU A 112 13.31 -3.37 13.41
C LEU A 112 12.67 -2.35 12.46
N TYR A 113 13.25 -1.17 12.33
CA TYR A 113 12.92 -0.18 11.32
C TYR A 113 14.18 0.16 10.53
N LEU A 114 14.03 0.51 9.25
CA LEU A 114 15.17 0.85 8.40
C LEU A 114 15.69 2.25 8.76
N THR A 115 14.80 3.24 8.78
CA THR A 115 15.15 4.63 9.12
C THR A 115 13.95 5.31 9.76
N ASP A 116 14.21 6.06 10.83
CA ASP A 116 13.23 6.96 11.43
C ASP A 116 13.48 8.36 10.87
N VAL A 117 12.46 8.93 10.25
CA VAL A 117 12.51 10.25 9.61
C VAL A 117 11.50 11.13 10.31
N ASN A 118 11.93 12.29 10.82
CA ASN A 118 11.06 13.22 11.54
C ASN A 118 9.82 13.65 10.72
N VAL A 119 9.97 13.68 9.39
CA VAL A 119 8.92 14.05 8.41
C VAL A 119 8.46 12.83 7.59
N ALA A 120 8.32 11.66 8.22
CA ALA A 120 8.01 10.41 7.52
C ALA A 120 6.69 10.45 6.72
N ILE A 121 5.65 11.13 7.20
CA ILE A 121 4.38 11.23 6.45
C ILE A 121 4.54 12.08 5.18
N LEU A 122 5.26 13.20 5.26
CA LEU A 122 5.54 14.03 4.07
C LEU A 122 6.38 13.25 3.05
N TYR A 123 7.32 12.43 3.53
CA TYR A 123 8.08 11.51 2.68
C TYR A 123 7.17 10.49 1.99
N ILE A 124 6.24 9.86 2.72
CA ILE A 124 5.28 8.92 2.12
C ILE A 124 4.49 9.60 1.00
N MET A 125 3.91 10.77 1.27
CA MET A 125 3.14 11.53 0.27
C MET A 125 3.99 11.90 -0.96
N ALA A 126 5.20 12.42 -0.74
CA ALA A 126 6.07 12.81 -1.85
C ALA A 126 6.44 11.61 -2.74
N VAL A 127 6.73 10.46 -2.13
CA VAL A 127 7.09 9.25 -2.88
C VAL A 127 5.87 8.66 -3.58
N THR A 128 4.68 8.63 -2.95
CA THR A 128 3.46 8.13 -3.62
C THR A 128 3.10 8.95 -4.85
N SER A 129 3.27 10.28 -4.81
CA SER A 129 3.01 11.14 -5.96
C SER A 129 3.88 10.79 -7.17
N ILE A 130 5.13 10.33 -6.96
CA ILE A 130 6.02 9.91 -8.05
C ILE A 130 5.46 8.69 -8.80
N SER A 131 4.78 7.78 -8.11
CA SER A 131 4.20 6.57 -8.73
C SER A 131 3.15 6.90 -9.79
N VAL A 132 2.41 7.99 -9.59
CA VAL A 132 1.36 8.45 -10.51
C VAL A 132 1.95 8.92 -11.84
N TYR A 133 3.12 9.55 -11.83
CA TYR A 133 3.82 9.94 -13.06
C TYR A 133 4.18 8.73 -13.92
N GLY A 134 4.57 7.61 -13.32
CA GLY A 134 4.85 6.38 -14.06
C GLY A 134 3.65 5.89 -14.87
N ILE A 135 2.43 6.01 -14.31
CA ILE A 135 1.18 5.62 -14.98
C ILE A 135 0.84 6.57 -16.13
N ALA A 136 1.01 7.88 -15.94
CA ALA A 136 0.79 8.87 -16.99
C ALA A 136 1.76 8.67 -18.16
N LEU A 137 3.05 8.48 -17.86
CA LEU A 137 4.10 8.25 -18.85
C LEU A 137 3.90 6.92 -19.60
N ALA A 138 3.41 5.87 -18.94
CA ALA A 138 3.06 4.60 -19.57
C ALA A 138 1.97 4.79 -20.64
N GLY A 139 0.88 5.48 -20.29
CA GLY A 139 -0.21 5.76 -21.22
C GLY A 139 0.21 6.62 -22.42
N TRP A 140 1.07 7.62 -22.20
CA TRP A 140 1.56 8.51 -23.27
C TRP A 140 2.59 7.82 -24.18
N SER A 141 3.58 7.14 -23.60
CA SER A 141 4.70 6.54 -24.34
C SER A 141 4.28 5.39 -25.27
N SER A 142 3.13 4.77 -24.98
CA SER A 142 2.55 3.68 -25.77
C SER A 142 2.11 4.08 -27.18
N ASN A 143 1.97 5.39 -27.47
CA ASN A 143 1.46 5.93 -28.74
C ASN A 143 0.12 5.32 -29.21
N ASN A 144 -0.72 4.90 -28.26
CA ASN A 144 -2.10 4.48 -28.50
C ASN A 144 -3.06 5.42 -27.76
N LYS A 145 -3.95 6.09 -28.50
CA LYS A 145 -4.91 7.05 -27.94
C LYS A 145 -5.80 6.44 -26.85
N TYR A 146 -6.17 5.16 -26.97
CA TYR A 146 -6.97 4.47 -25.96
C TYR A 146 -6.18 4.30 -24.65
N ALA A 147 -4.92 3.88 -24.74
CA ALA A 147 -4.05 3.73 -23.58
C ALA A 147 -3.73 5.09 -22.93
N THR A 148 -3.56 6.15 -23.73
CA THR A 148 -3.38 7.51 -23.22
C THR A 148 -4.63 8.01 -22.48
N LEU A 149 -5.83 7.79 -23.01
CA LEU A 149 -7.08 8.14 -22.31
C LEU A 149 -7.25 7.36 -21.00
N GLY A 150 -6.91 6.06 -21.00
CA GLY A 150 -6.91 5.23 -19.79
C GLY A 150 -5.92 5.73 -18.73
N GLY A 151 -4.69 6.05 -19.13
CA GLY A 151 -3.65 6.61 -18.25
C GLY A 151 -4.02 7.98 -17.68
N LEU A 152 -4.63 8.86 -18.48
CA LEU A 152 -5.10 10.17 -18.01
C LEU A 152 -6.23 10.04 -16.97
N ARG A 153 -7.19 9.15 -17.19
CA ARG A 153 -8.27 8.87 -16.21
C ARG A 153 -7.70 8.29 -14.91
N ALA A 154 -6.78 7.33 -15.00
CA ALA A 154 -6.09 6.75 -13.84
C ALA A 154 -5.36 7.83 -13.04
N THR A 155 -4.62 8.68 -13.73
CA THR A 155 -3.84 9.77 -13.13
C THR A 155 -4.72 10.78 -12.43
N ALA A 156 -5.79 11.24 -13.09
CA ALA A 156 -6.73 12.20 -12.50
C ALA A 156 -7.44 11.63 -11.26
N GLN A 157 -7.78 10.34 -11.27
CA GLN A 157 -8.32 9.65 -10.10
C GLN A 157 -7.30 9.62 -8.96
N MET A 158 -6.11 9.08 -9.18
CA MET A 158 -5.10 8.94 -8.10
C MET A 158 -4.77 10.29 -7.48
N ILE A 159 -4.52 11.34 -8.28
CA ILE A 159 -4.23 12.68 -7.76
C ILE A 159 -5.38 13.22 -6.89
N SER A 160 -6.64 13.01 -7.31
CA SER A 160 -7.80 13.50 -6.56
C SER A 160 -7.96 12.80 -5.22
N TYR A 161 -7.66 11.50 -5.16
CA TYR A 161 -7.76 10.71 -3.94
C TYR A 161 -6.52 10.79 -3.05
N GLU A 162 -5.36 11.13 -3.61
CA GLU A 162 -4.14 11.45 -2.86
C GLU A 162 -4.34 12.66 -1.96
N LEU A 163 -5.09 13.68 -2.41
CA LEU A 163 -5.47 14.82 -1.58
C LEU A 163 -6.33 14.40 -0.38
N ALA A 164 -7.33 13.55 -0.60
CA ALA A 164 -8.18 13.04 0.47
C ALA A 164 -7.41 12.14 1.45
N LEU A 165 -6.47 11.34 0.94
CA LEU A 165 -5.56 10.51 1.72
C LEU A 165 -4.63 11.39 2.57
N GLY A 166 -4.07 12.47 2.01
CA GLY A 166 -3.29 13.46 2.76
C GLY A 166 -4.07 14.09 3.91
N LEU A 167 -5.33 14.48 3.68
CA LEU A 167 -6.19 15.01 4.76
C LEU A 167 -6.46 13.98 5.86
N SER A 168 -6.56 12.70 5.51
CA SER A 168 -6.76 11.62 6.50
C SER A 168 -5.53 11.43 7.42
N PHE A 169 -4.33 11.80 6.97
CA PHE A 169 -3.10 11.73 7.76
C PHE A 169 -2.95 12.85 8.79
N VAL A 170 -3.63 13.98 8.58
CA VAL A 170 -3.47 15.15 9.47
C VAL A 170 -4.01 14.88 10.86
N GLY A 171 -5.10 14.12 11.00
CA GLY A 171 -5.64 13.85 12.33
C GLY A 171 -4.74 13.02 13.24
N PRO A 172 -4.18 11.88 12.79
CA PRO A 172 -3.17 11.17 13.56
C PRO A 172 -1.97 12.06 13.93
N ILE A 173 -1.51 12.93 13.03
CA ILE A 173 -0.41 13.89 13.30
C ILE A 173 -0.78 14.86 14.42
N LEU A 174 -2.00 15.41 14.40
CA LEU A 174 -2.44 16.38 15.41
C LEU A 174 -2.59 15.73 16.79
N LEU A 175 -3.04 14.48 16.84
CA LEU A 175 -3.17 13.72 18.10
C LEU A 175 -1.80 13.34 18.69
N THR A 176 -0.78 13.16 17.85
CA THR A 176 0.56 12.72 18.29
C THR A 176 1.51 13.88 18.54
N GLY A 177 1.30 15.02 17.88
CA GLY A 177 2.25 16.15 17.85
C GLY A 177 3.51 15.87 17.03
N SER A 178 3.53 14.81 16.21
CA SER A 178 4.71 14.40 15.44
C SER A 178 4.35 13.76 14.10
N MET A 179 5.25 13.93 13.12
CA MET A 179 5.16 13.31 11.80
C MET A 179 6.04 12.04 11.66
N SER A 180 6.73 11.61 12.72
CA SER A 180 7.45 10.33 12.73
C SER A 180 6.47 9.16 12.89
N MET A 181 6.59 8.15 12.02
CA MET A 181 5.78 6.93 12.10
C MET A 181 6.02 6.15 13.39
N LEU A 182 7.22 6.23 13.98
CA LEU A 182 7.55 5.55 15.22
C LEU A 182 6.84 6.21 16.41
N GLU A 183 6.85 7.54 16.47
CA GLU A 183 6.18 8.30 17.53
C GLU A 183 4.66 8.15 17.42
N ILE A 184 4.11 8.11 16.20
CA ILE A 184 2.69 7.83 15.97
C ILE A 184 2.29 6.47 16.55
N VAL A 185 3.06 5.42 16.29
CA VAL A 185 2.77 4.09 16.84
C VAL A 185 2.88 4.10 18.37
N ARG A 186 3.88 4.78 18.95
CA ARG A 186 4.04 4.89 20.41
C ARG A 186 2.89 5.65 21.08
N ALA A 187 2.37 6.69 20.46
CA ALA A 187 1.22 7.44 20.98
C ALA A 187 -0.08 6.60 21.00
N GLN A 188 -0.13 5.51 20.25
CA GLN A 188 -1.25 4.55 20.25
C GLN A 188 -1.16 3.51 21.38
N GLN A 189 -0.18 3.62 22.27
CA GLN A 189 -0.11 2.80 23.49
C GLN A 189 -1.26 3.18 24.44
N GLY A 190 -2.31 2.37 24.44
CA GLY A 190 -3.51 2.55 25.26
C GLY A 190 -4.78 2.50 24.41
N LEU A 191 -5.02 3.55 23.61
CA LEU A 191 -6.18 3.64 22.73
C LEU A 191 -5.74 3.86 21.28
N TRP A 192 -6.26 3.04 20.38
CA TRP A 192 -5.98 3.15 18.95
C TRP A 192 -6.72 4.31 18.30
N PHE A 193 -6.11 4.89 17.26
CA PHE A 193 -6.70 6.05 16.57
C PHE A 193 -7.92 5.72 15.73
N VAL A 194 -8.22 4.44 15.45
CA VAL A 194 -9.53 4.06 14.89
C VAL A 194 -10.68 4.54 15.77
N PHE A 195 -10.52 4.49 17.10
CA PHE A 195 -11.59 4.88 18.03
C PHE A 195 -11.65 6.39 18.26
N LEU A 196 -10.49 7.05 18.27
CA LEU A 196 -10.42 8.51 18.42
C LEU A 196 -10.80 9.24 17.14
N GLN A 197 -10.50 8.66 15.98
CA GLN A 197 -10.71 9.29 14.69
C GLN A 197 -11.37 8.37 13.66
N PRO A 198 -12.62 7.94 13.90
CA PRO A 198 -13.33 7.02 13.00
C PRO A 198 -13.59 7.65 11.62
N ALA A 199 -13.86 8.96 11.55
CA ALA A 199 -14.07 9.66 10.28
C ALA A 199 -12.79 9.68 9.42
N GLY A 200 -11.64 9.96 10.04
CA GLY A 200 -10.33 9.90 9.38
C GLY A 200 -9.99 8.50 8.88
N PHE A 201 -10.32 7.48 9.68
CA PHE A 201 -10.14 6.08 9.29
C PHE A 201 -10.98 5.68 8.07
N VAL A 202 -12.27 6.04 8.04
CA VAL A 202 -13.15 5.74 6.90
C VAL A 202 -12.69 6.47 5.64
N LEU A 203 -12.25 7.72 5.77
CA LEU A 203 -11.68 8.49 4.66
C LEU A 203 -10.40 7.82 4.12
N PHE A 204 -9.50 7.41 5.01
CA PHE A 204 -8.29 6.69 4.63
C PHE A 204 -8.62 5.36 3.93
N LEU A 205 -9.57 4.59 4.46
CA LEU A 205 -10.00 3.32 3.89
C LEU A 205 -10.60 3.49 2.49
N ALA A 206 -11.46 4.49 2.28
CA ALA A 206 -12.00 4.78 0.95
C ALA A 206 -10.92 5.30 -0.01
N ALA A 207 -10.05 6.20 0.45
CA ALA A 207 -9.01 6.80 -0.39
C ALA A 207 -7.92 5.79 -0.78
N SER A 208 -7.54 4.91 0.14
CA SER A 208 -6.58 3.83 -0.11
C SER A 208 -7.02 2.87 -1.21
N LEU A 209 -8.31 2.54 -1.28
CA LEU A 209 -8.86 1.68 -2.34
C LEU A 209 -8.77 2.37 -3.71
N ALA A 210 -9.02 3.68 -3.77
CA ALA A 210 -8.94 4.46 -5.01
C ALA A 210 -7.48 4.66 -5.47
N GLU A 211 -6.56 4.82 -4.52
CA GLU A 211 -5.12 5.02 -4.76
C GLU A 211 -4.43 3.77 -5.31
N VAL A 212 -4.92 2.58 -4.93
CA VAL A 212 -4.43 1.28 -5.42
C VAL A 212 -5.16 0.85 -6.71
N ASN A 213 -6.09 1.66 -7.23
CA ASN A 213 -6.91 1.35 -8.40
C ASN A 213 -7.63 -0.01 -8.28
N ARG A 214 -8.16 -0.35 -7.08
CA ARG A 214 -8.87 -1.62 -6.87
C ARG A 214 -10.37 -1.44 -7.05
N ALA A 215 -11.06 -2.47 -7.58
CA ALA A 215 -12.51 -2.47 -7.65
C ALA A 215 -13.11 -2.24 -6.26
N PRO A 216 -14.08 -1.33 -6.11
CA PRO A 216 -14.92 -0.69 -7.14
C PRO A 216 -14.33 0.52 -7.88
N PHE A 217 -13.12 0.96 -7.53
CA PHE A 217 -12.40 2.12 -8.06
C PHE A 217 -11.35 1.78 -9.13
N ASP A 218 -11.46 0.58 -9.70
CA ASP A 218 -10.64 0.09 -10.80
C ASP A 218 -11.26 0.49 -12.14
N MET A 219 -11.00 1.72 -12.54
CA MET A 219 -11.51 2.31 -13.79
C MET A 219 -10.60 2.10 -14.99
N PRO A 220 -9.25 2.11 -14.85
CA PRO A 220 -8.35 1.89 -15.97
C PRO A 220 -8.33 0.42 -16.44
N GLU A 221 -8.51 -0.56 -15.55
CA GLU A 221 -8.51 -1.99 -15.93
C GLU A 221 -9.90 -2.53 -16.27
N ALA A 222 -10.93 -1.68 -16.26
CA ALA A 222 -12.29 -2.12 -16.52
C ALA A 222 -12.44 -2.65 -17.96
N GLU A 223 -12.56 -3.97 -18.10
CA GLU A 223 -12.83 -4.68 -19.36
C GLU A 223 -14.06 -4.13 -20.10
N GLN A 224 -15.05 -3.57 -19.39
CA GLN A 224 -16.25 -2.97 -19.97
C GLN A 224 -16.05 -1.55 -20.53
N GLU A 225 -14.89 -0.93 -20.31
CA GLU A 225 -14.58 0.45 -20.70
C GLU A 225 -13.36 0.48 -21.64
N LEU A 226 -12.24 1.10 -21.23
CA LEU A 226 -11.06 1.33 -22.07
C LEU A 226 -10.05 0.17 -22.04
N THR A 227 -10.51 -1.06 -21.70
CA THR A 227 -9.75 -2.32 -21.73
C THR A 227 -8.27 -2.21 -21.38
N ALA A 228 -7.93 -2.42 -20.10
CA ALA A 228 -6.55 -2.46 -19.56
C ALA A 228 -5.75 -1.14 -19.62
N GLY A 229 -6.32 -0.03 -20.09
CA GLY A 229 -5.79 1.31 -19.89
C GLY A 229 -4.32 1.47 -20.30
N TYR A 230 -3.46 1.86 -19.35
CA TYR A 230 -2.03 2.05 -19.60
C TYR A 230 -1.23 0.74 -19.72
N HIS A 231 -1.82 -0.42 -19.45
CA HIS A 231 -1.18 -1.73 -19.63
C HIS A 231 -1.33 -2.28 -21.05
N ALA A 232 -2.24 -1.74 -21.87
CA ALA A 232 -2.72 -2.38 -23.10
C ALA A 232 -1.60 -2.77 -24.10
N GLU A 233 -0.54 -1.95 -24.20
CA GLU A 233 0.57 -2.17 -25.13
C GLU A 233 1.76 -2.93 -24.51
N TYR A 234 1.69 -3.26 -23.21
CA TYR A 234 2.79 -3.90 -22.50
C TYR A 234 2.66 -5.43 -22.53
N SER A 235 3.79 -6.11 -22.78
CA SER A 235 3.91 -7.57 -22.73
C SER A 235 5.08 -8.02 -21.84
N GLY A 236 5.08 -9.30 -21.48
CA GLY A 236 6.17 -9.95 -20.75
C GLY A 236 6.49 -9.27 -19.42
N MET A 237 7.77 -8.97 -19.20
CA MET A 237 8.25 -8.46 -17.91
C MET A 237 7.80 -7.02 -17.62
N LYS A 238 7.72 -6.14 -18.62
CA LYS A 238 7.28 -4.75 -18.40
C LYS A 238 5.83 -4.68 -17.90
N PHE A 239 4.96 -5.54 -18.43
CA PHE A 239 3.60 -5.71 -17.94
C PHE A 239 3.58 -6.23 -16.50
N ALA A 240 4.42 -7.24 -16.20
CA ALA A 240 4.54 -7.81 -14.87
C ALA A 240 4.96 -6.76 -13.82
N LEU A 241 5.82 -5.81 -14.18
CA LEU A 241 6.28 -4.74 -13.29
C LEU A 241 5.14 -3.80 -12.85
N PHE A 242 4.16 -3.49 -13.71
CA PHE A 242 3.00 -2.69 -13.29
C PHE A 242 2.14 -3.41 -12.26
N PHE A 243 1.80 -4.68 -12.51
CA PHE A 243 1.06 -5.47 -11.53
C PHE A 243 1.85 -5.64 -10.24
N MET A 244 3.16 -5.86 -10.33
CA MET A 244 4.03 -5.91 -9.17
C MET A 244 3.95 -4.61 -8.37
N ALA A 245 4.04 -3.45 -9.02
CA ALA A 245 3.90 -2.15 -8.37
C ALA A 245 2.56 -1.99 -7.66
N GLU A 246 1.45 -2.35 -8.31
CA GLU A 246 0.10 -2.23 -7.75
C GLU A 246 -0.10 -3.13 -6.51
N TYR A 247 0.36 -4.39 -6.56
CA TYR A 247 0.27 -5.29 -5.41
C TYR A 247 1.23 -4.89 -4.28
N ILE A 248 2.44 -4.39 -4.58
CA ILE A 248 3.33 -3.85 -3.55
C ILE A 248 2.70 -2.59 -2.92
N LYS A 249 2.09 -1.71 -3.72
CA LYS A 249 1.36 -0.53 -3.23
C LYS A 249 0.19 -0.95 -2.32
N MET A 250 -0.51 -2.03 -2.65
CA MET A 250 -1.55 -2.61 -1.79
C MET A 250 -1.02 -3.03 -0.42
N ILE A 251 0.14 -3.68 -0.38
CA ILE A 251 0.81 -4.05 0.87
C ILE A 251 1.27 -2.80 1.62
N ALA A 252 1.91 -1.86 0.94
CA ALA A 252 2.43 -0.63 1.54
C ALA A 252 1.32 0.22 2.16
N VAL A 253 0.22 0.44 1.45
CA VAL A 253 -0.93 1.21 1.95
C VAL A 253 -1.61 0.48 3.12
N SER A 254 -1.67 -0.85 3.09
CA SER A 254 -2.15 -1.64 4.23
C SER A 254 -1.24 -1.49 5.45
N MET A 255 0.08 -1.45 5.26
CA MET A 255 1.06 -1.20 6.33
C MET A 255 0.92 0.22 6.89
N ILE A 256 0.73 1.23 6.04
CA ILE A 256 0.48 2.63 6.46
C ILE A 256 -0.82 2.71 7.26
N GLY A 257 -1.92 2.12 6.77
CA GLY A 257 -3.19 2.10 7.50
C GLY A 257 -3.09 1.42 8.86
N ALA A 258 -2.40 0.28 8.90
CA ALA A 258 -2.18 -0.45 10.15
C ALA A 258 -1.35 0.35 11.16
N THR A 259 -0.34 1.10 10.70
CA THR A 259 0.52 1.92 11.57
C THR A 259 -0.11 3.25 11.99
N LEU A 260 -0.88 3.90 11.12
CA LEU A 260 -1.53 5.17 11.44
C LEU A 260 -2.76 5.01 12.32
N PHE A 261 -3.56 3.95 12.15
CA PHE A 261 -4.85 3.84 12.83
C PHE A 261 -4.95 2.66 13.79
N LEU A 262 -4.33 1.51 13.47
CA LEU A 262 -4.52 0.25 14.18
C LEU A 262 -3.38 -0.09 15.17
N GLY A 263 -2.56 0.87 15.59
CA GLY A 263 -1.49 0.59 16.57
C GLY A 263 -0.23 -0.06 15.99
N GLY A 264 -0.08 -0.18 14.67
CA GLY A 264 1.11 -0.75 14.03
C GLY A 264 1.48 -2.14 14.55
N TYR A 265 2.69 -2.28 15.09
CA TYR A 265 3.19 -3.52 15.70
C TYR A 265 2.72 -3.77 17.15
N LEU A 266 1.98 -2.83 17.76
CA LEU A 266 1.48 -2.98 19.12
C LEU A 266 0.42 -4.08 19.20
N SER A 267 0.51 -4.87 20.27
CA SER A 267 -0.48 -5.88 20.59
C SER A 267 -1.81 -5.22 21.01
N PRO A 268 -2.96 -5.67 20.45
CA PRO A 268 -4.29 -5.25 20.91
C PRO A 268 -4.57 -5.67 22.37
N LEU A 269 -3.87 -6.70 22.83
CA LEU A 269 -4.06 -7.35 24.13
C LEU A 269 -2.78 -7.25 24.96
N ALA A 270 -2.19 -6.05 25.03
CA ALA A 270 -0.97 -5.81 25.79
C ALA A 270 -1.08 -6.25 27.27
N MET A 271 -2.28 -6.21 27.87
CA MET A 271 -2.53 -6.69 29.23
C MET A 271 -2.31 -8.20 29.43
N LEU A 272 -2.44 -9.01 28.37
CA LEU A 272 -2.25 -10.47 28.40
C LEU A 272 -0.79 -10.88 28.12
N SER A 273 0.10 -9.92 27.83
CA SER A 273 1.52 -10.17 27.58
C SER A 273 2.28 -10.68 28.82
N ASN A 274 1.74 -10.46 30.02
CA ASN A 274 2.32 -10.92 31.30
C ASN A 274 2.08 -12.41 31.59
N LEU A 275 1.41 -13.15 30.70
CA LEU A 275 1.17 -14.58 30.90
C LEU A 275 2.43 -15.42 30.62
N PRO A 276 2.87 -16.29 31.54
CA PRO A 276 4.19 -16.95 31.50
C PRO A 276 4.39 -17.96 30.35
N VAL A 277 3.32 -18.45 29.70
CA VAL A 277 3.41 -19.49 28.66
C VAL A 277 3.07 -18.98 27.25
N ILE A 278 2.19 -17.97 27.15
CA ILE A 278 1.68 -17.45 25.86
C ILE A 278 2.04 -15.96 25.68
N GLY A 279 2.63 -15.32 26.69
CA GLY A 279 2.95 -13.89 26.68
C GLY A 279 3.81 -13.45 25.50
N TRP A 280 4.69 -14.32 24.98
CA TRP A 280 5.49 -14.03 23.79
C TRP A 280 4.64 -13.85 22.50
N VAL A 281 3.51 -14.56 22.38
CA VAL A 281 2.57 -14.41 21.25
C VAL A 281 1.76 -13.12 21.37
N PHE A 282 1.52 -12.65 22.59
CA PHE A 282 0.82 -11.39 22.86
C PHE A 282 1.78 -10.20 23.00
N ALA A 283 3.09 -10.41 22.88
CA ALA A 283 4.09 -9.36 22.90
C ALA A 283 3.99 -8.50 21.63
N SER A 284 4.21 -7.20 21.77
CA SER A 284 4.29 -6.28 20.62
C SER A 284 5.41 -6.74 19.68
N GLY A 285 5.12 -6.89 18.40
CA GLY A 285 6.09 -7.40 17.45
C GLY A 285 5.60 -7.47 16.01
N PRO A 286 6.49 -7.85 15.07
CA PRO A 286 6.18 -7.83 13.64
C PRO A 286 4.99 -8.70 13.24
N HIS A 287 4.72 -9.77 13.97
CA HIS A 287 3.60 -10.68 13.70
C HIS A 287 2.24 -9.98 13.80
N TRP A 288 2.06 -9.01 14.70
CA TRP A 288 0.82 -8.21 14.77
C TRP A 288 0.68 -7.28 13.59
N LEU A 289 1.78 -6.68 13.12
CA LEU A 289 1.75 -5.87 11.91
C LEU A 289 1.36 -6.74 10.71
N PHE A 290 1.96 -7.92 10.55
CA PHE A 290 1.60 -8.86 9.49
C PHE A 290 0.13 -9.29 9.55
N LEU A 291 -0.40 -9.57 10.74
CA LEU A 291 -1.81 -9.94 10.91
C LEU A 291 -2.74 -8.78 10.52
N LYS A 292 -2.45 -7.56 10.97
CA LYS A 292 -3.25 -6.37 10.62
C LYS A 292 -3.19 -6.07 9.12
N VAL A 293 -2.01 -6.20 8.51
CA VAL A 293 -1.84 -6.10 7.06
C VAL A 293 -2.65 -7.17 6.33
N ALA A 294 -2.60 -8.43 6.78
CA ALA A 294 -3.39 -9.51 6.18
C ALA A 294 -4.91 -9.28 6.31
N LEU A 295 -5.38 -8.75 7.44
CA LEU A 295 -6.77 -8.35 7.62
C LEU A 295 -7.17 -7.18 6.72
N TRP A 296 -6.28 -6.21 6.54
CA TRP A 296 -6.51 -5.08 5.62
C TRP A 296 -6.58 -5.54 4.17
N LEU A 297 -5.66 -6.41 3.75
CA LEU A 297 -5.67 -7.03 2.43
C LEU A 297 -6.94 -7.87 2.22
N PHE A 298 -7.34 -8.66 3.23
CA PHE A 298 -8.61 -9.39 3.20
C PHE A 298 -9.79 -8.45 2.98
N PHE A 299 -9.84 -7.33 3.70
CA PHE A 299 -10.90 -6.33 3.55
C PHE A 299 -10.91 -5.75 2.12
N MET A 300 -9.76 -5.36 1.56
CA MET A 300 -9.69 -4.87 0.18
C MET A 300 -10.16 -5.91 -0.84
N ILE A 301 -9.79 -7.18 -0.67
CA ILE A 301 -10.22 -8.29 -1.55
C ILE A 301 -11.72 -8.58 -1.38
N TRP A 302 -12.23 -8.49 -0.15
CA TRP A 302 -13.65 -8.69 0.12
C TRP A 302 -14.51 -7.60 -0.51
N VAL A 303 -14.07 -6.34 -0.42
CA VAL A 303 -14.70 -5.21 -1.11
C VAL A 303 -14.72 -5.43 -2.62
N ARG A 304 -13.60 -5.86 -3.21
CA ARG A 304 -13.51 -6.22 -4.63
C ARG A 304 -14.51 -7.32 -5.02
N ALA A 305 -14.72 -8.31 -4.15
CA ALA A 305 -15.60 -9.44 -4.44
C ALA A 305 -17.10 -9.09 -4.36
N THR A 306 -17.45 -8.07 -3.59
CA THR A 306 -18.85 -7.78 -3.21
C THR A 306 -19.42 -6.55 -3.91
N LEU A 307 -18.62 -5.51 -4.16
CA LEU A 307 -19.12 -4.25 -4.68
C LEU A 307 -19.01 -4.17 -6.21
N PRO A 308 -20.03 -3.61 -6.90
CA PRO A 308 -19.96 -3.32 -8.32
C PRO A 308 -19.04 -2.12 -8.61
N ARG A 309 -18.49 -2.08 -9.83
CA ARG A 309 -17.68 -0.95 -10.31
C ARG A 309 -18.50 0.35 -10.35
N ILE A 310 -17.89 1.47 -9.96
CA ILE A 310 -18.50 2.80 -9.99
C ILE A 310 -18.01 3.55 -11.23
N ARG A 311 -18.89 4.29 -11.91
CA ARG A 311 -18.54 5.13 -13.06
C ARG A 311 -17.64 6.30 -12.66
N TYR A 312 -16.73 6.71 -13.56
CA TYR A 312 -15.70 7.74 -13.35
C TYR A 312 -16.26 9.07 -12.85
N ASP A 313 -17.34 9.55 -13.47
CA ASP A 313 -17.93 10.82 -13.08
C ASP A 313 -18.46 10.80 -11.64
N ARG A 314 -19.02 9.66 -11.20
CA ARG A 314 -19.51 9.48 -9.83
C ARG A 314 -18.36 9.31 -8.85
N LEU A 315 -17.31 8.62 -9.28
CA LEU A 315 -16.10 8.46 -8.49
C LEU A 315 -15.42 9.80 -8.20
N MET A 316 -15.28 10.64 -9.22
CA MET A 316 -14.71 11.98 -9.07
C MET A 316 -15.60 12.88 -8.20
N GLN A 317 -16.93 12.77 -8.35
CA GLN A 317 -17.88 13.47 -7.48
C GLN A 317 -17.77 13.03 -6.01
N LEU A 318 -17.59 11.73 -5.73
CA LEU A 318 -17.39 11.22 -4.37
C LEU A 318 -16.13 11.84 -3.74
N GLY A 319 -15.01 11.83 -4.46
CA GLY A 319 -13.74 12.40 -3.99
C GLY A 319 -13.86 13.90 -3.69
N TRP A 320 -14.33 14.68 -4.66
CA TRP A 320 -14.35 16.14 -4.56
C TRP A 320 -15.50 16.73 -3.76
N LYS A 321 -16.71 16.15 -3.83
CA LYS A 321 -17.90 16.72 -3.18
C LYS A 321 -18.14 16.17 -1.78
N ILE A 322 -17.63 14.98 -1.47
CA ILE A 322 -17.90 14.31 -0.19
C ILE A 322 -16.61 14.14 0.60
N MET A 323 -15.62 13.42 0.05
CA MET A 323 -14.43 13.05 0.82
C MET A 323 -13.55 14.25 1.15
N PHE A 324 -13.33 15.16 0.20
CA PHE A 324 -12.51 16.35 0.44
C PHE A 324 -13.12 17.28 1.51
N PRO A 325 -14.40 17.70 1.42
CA PRO A 325 -15.02 18.51 2.48
C PRO A 325 -15.09 17.77 3.82
N LEU A 326 -15.41 16.48 3.83
CA LEU A 326 -15.45 15.68 5.05
C LEU A 326 -14.07 15.59 5.71
N GLY A 327 -13.00 15.44 4.91
CA GLY A 327 -11.62 15.46 5.39
C GLY A 327 -11.26 16.78 6.04
N LEU A 328 -11.61 17.91 5.42
CA LEU A 328 -11.38 19.24 6.01
C LEU A 328 -12.11 19.43 7.33
N VAL A 329 -13.41 19.07 7.38
CA VAL A 329 -14.19 19.15 8.63
C VAL A 329 -13.57 18.29 9.72
N ASN A 330 -13.18 17.06 9.41
CA ASN A 330 -12.53 16.15 10.34
C ASN A 330 -11.21 16.72 10.88
N VAL A 331 -10.39 17.37 10.03
CA VAL A 331 -9.16 18.04 10.47
C VAL A 331 -9.46 19.23 11.39
N ILE A 332 -10.42 20.09 11.03
CA ILE A 332 -10.78 21.26 11.84
C ILE A 332 -11.32 20.83 13.21
N VAL A 333 -12.20 19.83 13.23
CA VAL A 333 -12.74 19.28 14.48
C VAL A 333 -11.63 18.68 15.35
N THR A 334 -10.72 17.91 14.75
CA THR A 334 -9.59 17.33 15.48
C THR A 334 -8.70 18.43 16.07
N ALA A 335 -8.37 19.46 15.28
CA ALA A 335 -7.58 20.60 15.74
C ALA A 335 -8.25 21.35 16.89
N ALA A 336 -9.55 21.62 16.80
CA ALA A 336 -10.31 22.26 17.87
C ALA A 336 -10.29 21.42 19.16
N VAL A 337 -10.52 20.11 19.06
CA VAL A 337 -10.51 19.19 20.21
C VAL A 337 -9.14 19.18 20.88
N VAL A 338 -8.05 19.12 20.12
CA VAL A 338 -6.68 19.14 20.68
C VAL A 338 -6.41 20.44 21.45
N VAL A 339 -6.80 21.59 20.89
CA VAL A 339 -6.64 22.90 21.56
C VAL A 339 -7.49 22.97 22.84
N PHE A 340 -8.74 22.50 22.82
CA PHE A 340 -9.60 22.51 24.01
C PHE A 340 -9.17 21.52 25.09
N ALA A 341 -8.55 20.40 24.70
CA ALA A 341 -8.01 19.40 25.62
C ALA A 341 -6.66 19.80 26.26
N GLY A 342 -6.13 21.00 25.93
CA GLY A 342 -4.93 21.56 26.52
C GLY A 342 -3.63 21.18 25.82
N GLY A 343 -3.68 20.93 24.50
CA GLY A 343 -2.49 20.80 23.64
C GLY A 343 -1.71 22.11 23.48
#